data_AF-A0A2V8EF65-F1
#
_entry.id   AF-A0A2V8EF65-F1
#
_cell.length_a   1.000
_cell.length_b   1.000
_cell.length_c   1.000
_cell.angle_alpha   90.00
_cell.angle_beta   90.00
_cell.angle_gamma   90.00
#
_symmetry.space_group_name_H-M   'P 1'
#
loop_
_entity.id
_entity.type
_entity.pdbx_description
1 polymer ?
#
loop_
_entity_poly.entity_id
_entity_poly.type
_entity_poly.pdbx_seq_one_letter_code
_entity_poly.pdbx_strand_id
1 'polypeptide(L)'
;MTVGVALAVIAAIAWWLYARHFEDTDDAQIDADITAVSPRVPGTVTAVHVVDNQQVKAGDLLVELDPNDLEVAVAQARAAVAQAEAEFAAENPNIAITATSNQASVSSAQDDVENARAEMIAAQRDLDQAEAQNRFA
;
A
#
# COMPACT_ATOMS: atom_id res chain seq x y z
N MET A 1 -49.27 -41.37 -68.53
CA MET A 1 -47.85 -41.49 -68.10
C MET A 1 -46.98 -40.36 -68.64
N THR A 2 -47.08 -40.00 -69.93
CA THR A 2 -46.26 -38.96 -70.57
C THR A 2 -46.36 -37.57 -69.94
N VAL A 3 -47.56 -37.11 -69.57
CA VAL A 3 -47.77 -35.79 -68.94
C VAL A 3 -47.11 -35.71 -67.55
N GLY A 4 -47.21 -36.78 -66.76
CA GLY A 4 -46.55 -36.85 -65.44
C GLY A 4 -45.02 -36.81 -65.56
N VAL A 5 -44.47 -37.48 -66.57
CA VAL A 5 -43.03 -37.44 -66.87
C VAL A 5 -42.60 -36.03 -67.29
N ALA A 6 -43.37 -35.36 -68.15
CA ALA A 6 -43.07 -33.99 -68.57
C ALA A 6 -43.07 -33.00 -67.39
N LEU A 7 -44.04 -33.10 -66.49
CA LEU A 7 -44.11 -32.27 -65.28
C LEU A 7 -42.94 -32.54 -64.33
N ALA A 8 -42.54 -33.80 -64.15
CA ALA A 8 -41.39 -34.17 -63.33
C ALA A 8 -40.08 -33.58 -63.90
N VAL A 9 -39.90 -33.61 -65.22
CA VAL A 9 -38.72 -33.02 -65.88
C VAL A 9 -38.68 -31.50 -65.70
N ILE A 10 -39.82 -30.82 -65.86
CA ILE A 10 -39.89 -29.36 -65.66
C ILE A 10 -39.59 -29.00 -64.21
N ALA A 11 -40.16 -29.72 -63.24
CA ALA A 11 -39.89 -29.50 -61.81
C ALA A 11 -38.42 -29.73 -61.45
N ALA A 12 -37.79 -30.78 -62.02
CA ALA A 12 -36.38 -31.06 -61.82
C ALA A 12 -35.48 -29.96 -62.39
N ILE A 13 -35.78 -29.45 -63.59
CA ILE A 13 -35.04 -28.33 -64.20
C ILE A 13 -35.21 -27.05 -63.38
N ALA A 14 -36.44 -26.75 -62.92
CA ALA A 14 -36.70 -25.57 -62.10
C ALA A 14 -35.96 -25.65 -60.75
N TRP A 15 -35.98 -26.81 -60.09
CA TRP A 15 -35.25 -27.03 -58.85
C TRP A 15 -33.73 -26.91 -59.06
N TRP A 16 -33.20 -27.49 -60.14
CA TRP A 16 -31.78 -27.40 -60.47
C TRP A 16 -31.34 -25.95 -60.75
N LEU A 17 -32.16 -25.17 -61.46
CA LEU A 17 -31.90 -23.75 -61.72
C LEU A 17 -31.99 -22.87 -60.47
N TYR A 18 -32.80 -23.26 -59.48
CA TYR A 18 -32.88 -22.59 -58.19
C TYR A 18 -31.67 -22.92 -57.30
N ALA A 19 -31.36 -24.21 -57.13
CA ALA A 19 -30.27 -24.69 -56.29
C ALA A 19 -28.88 -24.23 -56.75
N ARG A 20 -28.69 -23.96 -58.05
CA ARG A 20 -27.41 -23.39 -58.57
C ARG A 20 -27.22 -21.90 -58.27
N HIS A 21 -28.24 -21.21 -57.77
CA HIS A 21 -28.22 -19.76 -57.55
C HIS A 21 -28.37 -19.37 -56.08
N PHE A 22 -28.85 -20.27 -55.24
CA PHE A 22 -29.03 -20.07 -53.81
C PHE A 22 -28.30 -21.17 -53.05
N GLU A 23 -27.25 -20.79 -52.34
CA GLU A 23 -26.54 -21.65 -51.39
C GLU A 23 -27.01 -21.26 -50.00
N ASP A 24 -27.81 -22.12 -49.37
CA ASP A 24 -28.16 -22.01 -47.95
C ASP A 24 -27.04 -22.67 -47.16
N THR A 25 -26.38 -21.90 -46.30
CA THR A 25 -25.39 -22.43 -45.36
C THR A 25 -25.81 -22.05 -43.94
N ASP A 26 -25.85 -23.05 -43.06
CA ASP A 26 -26.22 -22.90 -41.64
C ASP A 26 -24.98 -22.65 -40.76
N ASP A 27 -23.79 -22.53 -41.37
CA ASP A 27 -22.52 -22.33 -40.68
C ASP A 27 -22.29 -20.85 -40.36
N ALA A 28 -22.86 -20.41 -39.24
CA ALA A 28 -22.50 -19.15 -38.60
C ALA A 28 -21.70 -19.43 -37.31
N GLN A 29 -20.38 -19.26 -37.37
CA GLN A 29 -19.53 -19.19 -36.17
C GLN A 29 -19.40 -17.74 -35.70
N ILE A 30 -19.49 -17.56 -34.39
CA ILE A 30 -19.21 -16.28 -33.73
C ILE A 30 -17.83 -16.40 -33.08
N ASP A 31 -16.88 -15.59 -33.54
CA ASP A 31 -15.62 -15.38 -32.83
C ASP A 31 -15.83 -14.34 -31.74
N ALA A 32 -15.51 -14.70 -30.50
CA ALA A 32 -15.61 -13.83 -29.35
C ALA A 32 -14.36 -13.94 -28.47
N ASP A 33 -13.83 -12.78 -28.07
CA ASP A 33 -12.74 -12.71 -27.10
C ASP A 33 -13.29 -12.91 -25.68
N ILE A 34 -12.98 -14.04 -25.06
CA ILE A 34 -13.41 -14.36 -23.70
C ILE A 34 -12.27 -14.00 -22.73
N THR A 35 -12.52 -13.02 -21.86
CA THR A 35 -11.60 -12.67 -20.77
C THR A 35 -12.19 -13.10 -19.43
N ALA A 36 -11.44 -13.87 -18.66
CA ALA A 36 -11.83 -14.24 -17.31
C ALA A 36 -11.72 -13.04 -16.36
N VAL A 37 -12.77 -12.78 -15.59
CA VAL A 37 -12.77 -11.77 -14.52
C VAL A 37 -12.43 -12.46 -13.21
N SER A 38 -11.36 -12.00 -12.54
CA SER A 38 -10.92 -12.55 -11.26
C SER A 38 -10.75 -11.44 -10.21
N PRO A 39 -11.01 -11.74 -8.93
CA PRO A 39 -10.75 -10.81 -7.85
C PRO A 39 -9.24 -10.63 -7.65
N ARG A 40 -8.83 -9.42 -7.28
CA ARG A 40 -7.41 -9.10 -6.97
C ARG A 40 -6.97 -9.64 -5.61
N VAL A 41 -7.91 -9.90 -4.72
CA VAL A 41 -7.67 -10.37 -3.36
C VAL A 41 -8.45 -11.67 -3.14
N PRO A 42 -7.88 -12.63 -2.40
CA PRO A 42 -8.64 -13.81 -1.98
C PRO A 42 -9.73 -13.38 -0.99
N GLY A 43 -10.90 -13.99 -1.08
CA GLY A 43 -12.02 -13.70 -0.19
C GLY A 43 -13.22 -14.60 -0.45
N THR A 44 -14.14 -14.64 0.50
CA THR A 44 -15.38 -15.42 0.39
C THR A 44 -16.43 -14.60 -0.36
N VAL A 45 -17.14 -15.24 -1.30
CA VAL A 45 -18.23 -14.58 -2.03
C VAL A 45 -19.46 -14.46 -1.14
N THR A 46 -19.94 -13.24 -0.93
CA THR A 46 -21.16 -12.93 -0.17
C THR A 46 -22.38 -12.88 -1.08
N ALA A 47 -22.23 -12.29 -2.27
CA ALA A 47 -23.31 -12.16 -3.24
C ALA A 47 -22.79 -12.15 -4.69
N VAL A 48 -23.66 -12.58 -5.61
CA VAL A 48 -23.46 -12.48 -7.06
C VAL A 48 -24.62 -11.66 -7.61
N HIS A 49 -24.30 -10.57 -8.30
CA HIS A 49 -25.27 -9.57 -8.76
C HIS A 49 -25.61 -9.69 -10.25
N VAL A 50 -25.15 -10.76 -10.89
CA VAL A 50 -25.35 -11.00 -12.32
C VAL A 50 -25.96 -12.36 -12.58
N VAL A 51 -26.68 -12.45 -13.70
CA VAL A 51 -27.21 -13.70 -14.24
C VAL A 51 -26.50 -14.05 -15.55
N ASP A 52 -26.67 -15.29 -15.99
CA ASP A 52 -26.02 -15.80 -17.18
C ASP A 52 -26.40 -14.99 -18.44
N ASN A 53 -25.43 -14.77 -19.32
CA ASN A 53 -25.53 -13.95 -20.54
C ASN A 53 -26.03 -12.51 -20.34
N GLN A 54 -25.97 -11.97 -19.11
CA GLN A 54 -26.32 -10.59 -18.84
C GLN A 54 -25.28 -9.63 -19.43
N GLN A 55 -25.77 -8.61 -20.14
CA GLN A 55 -24.91 -7.53 -20.62
C GLN A 55 -24.54 -6.60 -19.46
N VAL A 56 -23.24 -6.43 -19.22
CA VAL A 56 -22.68 -5.60 -18.14
C VAL A 56 -21.73 -4.53 -18.70
N LYS A 57 -21.53 -3.46 -17.96
CA LYS A 57 -20.63 -2.35 -18.30
C LYS A 57 -19.46 -2.28 -17.32
N ALA A 58 -18.42 -1.56 -17.73
CA ALA A 58 -17.28 -1.29 -16.87
C ALA A 58 -17.72 -0.52 -15.61
N GLY A 59 -17.35 -1.06 -14.44
CA GLY A 59 -17.72 -0.50 -13.14
C GLY A 59 -18.96 -1.13 -12.50
N ASP A 60 -19.68 -2.01 -13.23
CA ASP A 60 -20.80 -2.73 -12.64
C ASP A 60 -20.32 -3.73 -11.58
N LEU A 61 -21.04 -3.79 -10.47
CA LEU A 61 -20.79 -4.76 -9.41
C LEU A 61 -21.24 -6.14 -9.89
N LEU A 62 -20.29 -7.06 -10.04
CA LEU A 62 -20.58 -8.43 -10.47
C LEU A 62 -20.68 -9.39 -9.27
N VAL A 63 -19.73 -9.28 -8.34
CA VAL A 63 -19.57 -10.16 -7.19
C VAL A 63 -19.15 -9.33 -5.99
N GLU A 64 -19.76 -9.60 -4.85
CA GLU A 64 -19.42 -9.01 -3.56
C GLU A 64 -18.61 -10.02 -2.74
N LEU A 65 -17.46 -9.58 -2.20
CA LEU A 65 -16.60 -10.38 -1.32
C LEU A 65 -16.75 -9.91 0.12
N ASP A 66 -16.66 -10.84 1.07
CA ASP A 66 -16.67 -10.54 2.51
C ASP A 66 -15.49 -9.62 2.89
N PRO A 67 -15.74 -8.40 3.40
CA PRO A 67 -14.69 -7.45 3.74
C PRO A 67 -14.09 -7.66 5.13
N ASN A 68 -14.67 -8.51 6.00
CA ASN A 68 -14.34 -8.56 7.42
C ASN A 68 -12.82 -8.74 7.69
N ASP A 69 -12.18 -9.70 7.02
CA ASP A 69 -10.74 -9.96 7.21
C ASP A 69 -9.88 -8.77 6.77
N LEU A 70 -10.28 -8.09 5.69
CA LEU A 70 -9.59 -6.91 5.18
C LEU A 70 -9.79 -5.71 6.11
N GLU A 71 -10.99 -5.53 6.66
CA GLU A 71 -11.28 -4.47 7.61
C GLU A 71 -10.47 -4.63 8.91
N VAL A 72 -10.36 -5.86 9.41
CA VAL A 72 -9.51 -6.17 10.57
C VAL A 72 -8.04 -5.86 10.26
N ALA A 73 -7.53 -6.28 9.11
CA ALA A 73 -6.16 -6.01 8.70
C ALA A 73 -5.88 -4.50 8.57
N VAL A 74 -6.82 -3.74 7.99
CA VAL A 74 -6.73 -2.28 7.88
C VAL A 74 -6.77 -1.63 9.26
N ALA A 75 -7.63 -2.09 10.16
CA ALA A 75 -7.72 -1.58 11.52
C ALA A 75 -6.42 -1.83 12.30
N GLN A 76 -5.83 -3.02 12.18
CA GLN A 76 -4.53 -3.34 12.79
C GLN A 76 -3.41 -2.45 12.23
N ALA A 77 -3.35 -2.26 10.91
CA ALA A 77 -2.36 -1.39 10.30
C ALA A 77 -2.49 0.07 10.76
N ARG A 78 -3.73 0.58 10.86
CA ARG A 78 -3.98 1.92 11.40
C ARG A 78 -3.59 2.05 12.87
N ALA A 79 -3.85 1.02 13.68
CA ALA A 79 -3.43 0.99 15.08
C ALA A 79 -1.90 1.00 15.20
N ALA A 80 -1.19 0.25 14.35
CA ALA A 80 0.27 0.25 14.32
C ALA A 80 0.86 1.61 13.93
N VAL A 81 0.24 2.32 12.98
CA VAL A 81 0.63 3.69 12.63
C VAL A 81 0.40 4.64 13.80
N ALA A 82 -0.76 4.60 14.44
CA ALA A 82 -1.07 5.46 15.59
C ALA A 82 -0.13 5.19 16.79
N GLN A 83 0.23 3.93 17.02
CA GLN A 83 1.23 3.53 18.01
C GLN A 83 2.58 4.18 17.71
N ALA A 84 3.07 4.06 16.47
CA ALA A 84 4.35 4.64 16.06
C ALA A 84 4.36 6.18 16.14
N GLU A 85 3.25 6.83 15.78
CA GLU A 85 3.09 8.28 15.94
C GLU A 85 3.12 8.71 17.41
N ALA A 86 2.49 7.94 18.29
CA ALA A 86 2.51 8.19 19.73
C ALA A 86 3.91 8.00 20.33
N GLU A 87 4.64 6.97 19.90
CA GLU A 87 6.03 6.73 20.30
C GLU A 87 6.94 7.87 19.84
N PHE A 88 6.83 8.29 18.58
CA PHE A 88 7.57 9.45 18.05
C PHE A 88 7.25 10.74 18.82
N ALA A 89 5.98 10.97 19.15
CA ALA A 89 5.57 12.11 19.95
C ALA A 89 6.10 12.05 21.39
N ALA A 90 6.23 10.85 21.98
CA ALA A 90 6.78 10.64 23.32
C ALA A 90 8.32 10.75 23.36
N GLU A 91 9.02 10.49 22.26
CA GLU A 91 10.47 10.68 22.16
C GLU A 91 10.87 12.16 21.98
N ASN A 92 10.06 12.97 21.30
CA ASN A 92 10.31 14.40 21.15
C ASN A 92 10.53 15.18 22.47
N PRO A 93 9.74 15.00 23.55
CA PRO A 93 9.99 15.68 24.83
C PRO A 93 11.30 15.24 25.49
N ASN A 94 11.79 14.02 25.24
CA ASN A 94 13.10 13.58 25.76
C ASN A 94 14.25 14.39 25.15
N ILE A 95 14.12 14.88 23.92
CA ILE A 95 15.17 15.70 23.28
C ILE A 95 15.37 17.02 24.04
N ALA A 96 14.27 17.68 24.42
CA ALA A 96 14.34 18.95 25.17
C ALA A 96 14.90 18.78 26.60
N ILE A 97 14.50 17.69 27.28
CA ILE A 97 15.00 17.37 28.63
C ILE A 97 16.48 16.99 28.58
N THR A 98 16.89 16.14 27.64
CA THR A 98 18.29 15.72 27.48
C THR A 98 19.19 16.89 27.12
N ALA A 99 18.73 17.80 26.25
CA ALA A 99 19.48 19.01 25.92
C ALA A 99 19.68 19.92 27.14
N THR A 100 18.65 20.08 27.97
CA THR A 100 18.71 20.92 29.18
C THR A 100 19.58 20.28 30.27
N SER A 101 19.49 18.97 30.48
CA SER A 101 20.34 18.28 31.47
C SER A 101 21.82 18.32 31.06
N ASN A 102 22.11 18.12 29.77
CA ASN A 102 23.47 18.21 29.26
C ASN A 102 24.04 19.63 29.42
N GLN A 103 23.24 20.66 29.13
CA GLN A 103 23.65 22.05 29.33
C GLN A 103 23.94 22.35 30.81
N ALA A 104 23.08 21.87 31.72
CA ALA A 104 23.28 22.03 33.16
C ALA A 104 24.54 21.30 33.65
N SER A 105 24.80 20.08 33.18
CA SER A 105 26.02 19.34 33.50
C SER A 105 27.29 20.03 32.98
N VAL A 106 27.25 20.59 31.77
CA VAL A 106 28.37 21.36 31.21
C VAL A 106 28.60 22.64 32.02
N SER A 107 27.55 23.36 32.40
CA SER A 107 27.67 24.56 33.26
C SER A 107 28.29 24.22 34.62
N SER A 108 27.79 23.19 35.29
CA SER A 108 28.34 22.75 36.58
C SER A 108 29.82 22.36 36.46
N ALA A 109 30.19 21.63 35.40
CA ALA A 109 31.58 21.26 35.17
C ALA A 109 32.48 22.47 34.88
N GLN A 110 31.95 23.52 34.25
CA GLN A 110 32.67 24.78 34.06
C GLN A 110 32.90 25.50 35.40
N ASP A 111 31.87 25.57 36.25
CA ASP A 111 31.96 26.17 37.58
C ASP A 111 32.99 25.43 38.45
N ASP A 112 33.03 24.09 38.41
CA ASP A 112 34.01 23.27 39.13
C ASP A 112 35.45 23.55 38.67
N VAL A 113 35.67 23.72 37.35
CA VAL A 113 36.98 24.07 36.80
C VAL A 113 37.40 25.48 37.23
N GLU A 114 36.47 26.43 37.29
CA GLU A 114 36.76 27.79 37.74
C GLU A 114 37.12 27.84 39.23
N ASN A 115 36.39 27.09 40.07
CA ASN A 115 36.72 26.91 41.48
C ASN A 115 38.11 26.29 41.68
N ALA A 116 38.42 25.20 40.96
CA ALA A 116 39.72 24.55 41.04
C ALA A 116 40.87 25.47 40.61
N ARG A 117 40.64 26.35 39.61
CA ARG A 117 41.62 27.39 39.23
C ARG A 117 41.80 28.43 40.33
N ALA A 118 40.73 28.88 40.96
CA ALA A 118 40.80 29.84 42.06
C ALA A 118 41.59 29.26 43.25
N GLU A 119 41.35 28.00 43.60
CA GLU A 119 42.10 27.27 44.65
C GLU A 119 43.58 27.12 44.30
N MET A 120 43.91 26.76 43.06
CA MET A 120 45.29 26.69 42.57
C MET A 120 46.02 28.03 42.71
N ILE A 121 45.37 29.14 42.34
CA ILE A 121 45.94 30.48 42.46
C ILE A 121 46.16 30.85 43.93
N ALA A 122 45.21 30.51 44.81
CA ALA A 122 45.36 30.73 46.25
C ALA A 122 46.53 29.93 46.82
N ALA A 123 46.60 28.63 46.52
CA ALA A 123 47.69 27.76 46.94
C ALA A 123 49.07 28.25 46.45
N GLN A 124 49.14 28.76 45.22
CA GLN A 124 50.38 29.35 44.68
C GLN A 124 50.79 30.60 45.46
N ARG A 125 49.83 31.50 45.77
CA ARG A 125 50.11 32.71 46.55
C ARG A 125 50.59 32.39 47.97
N ASP A 126 49.99 31.39 48.61
CA ASP A 126 50.39 30.93 49.95
C ASP A 126 51.82 30.37 49.92
N LEU A 127 52.17 29.64 48.85
CA LEU A 127 53.51 29.07 48.66
C LEU A 127 54.56 30.18 48.43
N ASP A 128 54.27 31.15 47.56
CA ASP A 128 55.12 32.32 47.33
C ASP A 128 55.33 33.13 48.62
N GLN A 129 54.28 33.27 49.45
CA GLN A 129 54.36 33.94 50.73
C GLN A 129 55.20 33.17 51.76
N ALA A 130 55.06 31.85 51.81
CA ALA A 130 55.87 30.99 52.68
C ALA A 130 57.35 31.00 52.28
N GLU A 131 57.65 30.97 50.97
CA GLU A 131 59.01 31.10 50.45
C GLU A 131 59.62 32.47 50.78
N ALA A 132 58.84 33.55 50.66
CA ALA A 132 59.28 34.89 51.04
C ALA A 132 59.64 34.95 52.53
N GLN A 133 58.81 34.41 53.42
CA GLN A 133 59.09 34.37 54.86
C GLN A 133 60.36 33.58 55.18
N ASN A 134 60.57 32.43 54.56
CA ASN A 134 61.77 31.61 54.78
C ASN A 134 63.06 32.27 54.26
N ARG A 135 62.97 33.15 53.27
CA ARG A 135 64.14 33.86 52.71
C ARG A 135 64.63 35.02 53.58
N PHE A 136 63.80 35.50 54.51
CA PHE A 136 64.13 36.58 55.45
C PHE A 136 64.48 36.07 56.86
N ALA A 137 64.54 34.75 57.07
CA ALA A 137 65.06 34.09 58.28
C ALA A 137 66.53 33.68 58.08
#